data_AF-A0A945U1T6-F1
#
_entry.id   AF-A0A945U1T6-F1
#
_cell.length_a   1.000
_cell.length_b   1.000
_cell.length_c   1.000
_cell.angle_alpha   90.00
_cell.angle_beta   90.00
_cell.angle_gamma   90.00
#
_symmetry.space_group_name_H-M   'P 1'
#
loop_
_entity.id
_entity.type
_entity.pdbx_description
1 polymer ?
#
loop_
_entity_poly.entity_id
_entity_poly.type
_entity_poly.pdbx_seq_one_letter_code
_entity_poly.pdbx_strand_id
1 'polypeptide(L)'
;MSADAPDPTLFDKIVNLSKRRGFVFQSAEIYGGFRSTYDYGPLGVLLLRNVKDAWWRSMVQLRHDVVGLDASVLSPPQVWQASGHLANFSDPLVDCT
;
A
#
# COMPACT_ATOMS: atom_id res chain seq x y z
N MET A 1 -24.60 -7.86 -27.20
CA MET A 1 -23.89 -8.51 -26.08
C MET A 1 -23.75 -7.44 -25.01
N SER A 2 -24.70 -7.39 -24.07
CA SER A 2 -24.68 -6.42 -22.97
C SER A 2 -23.46 -6.70 -22.10
N ALA A 3 -22.60 -5.70 -21.91
CA ALA A 3 -21.56 -5.76 -20.90
C ALA A 3 -22.25 -5.93 -19.54
N ASP A 4 -22.06 -7.09 -18.91
CA ASP A 4 -22.56 -7.38 -17.57
C ASP A 4 -21.98 -6.35 -16.61
N ALA A 5 -22.85 -5.68 -15.86
CA ALA A 5 -22.42 -4.79 -14.78
C ALA A 5 -21.65 -5.62 -13.74
N PRO A 6 -20.55 -5.09 -13.16
CA PRO A 6 -19.79 -5.82 -12.16
C PRO A 6 -20.69 -6.16 -10.97
N ASP A 7 -20.67 -7.43 -10.56
CA ASP A 7 -21.39 -7.93 -9.39
C ASP A 7 -21.03 -7.06 -8.16
N PRO A 8 -22.00 -6.38 -7.53
CA PRO A 8 -21.75 -5.49 -6.41
C PRO A 8 -21.11 -6.21 -5.21
N THR A 9 -21.22 -7.54 -5.15
CA THR A 9 -20.64 -8.37 -4.07
C THR A 9 -19.22 -8.84 -4.36
N LEU A 10 -18.68 -8.55 -5.55
CA LEU A 10 -17.36 -9.02 -5.97
C LEU A 10 -16.24 -8.56 -5.03
N PHE A 11 -16.29 -7.30 -4.61
CA PHE A 11 -15.30 -6.74 -3.70
C PHE A 11 -15.26 -7.52 -2.37
N ASP A 12 -16.42 -7.73 -1.75
CA ASP A 12 -16.52 -8.47 -0.49
C ASP A 12 -16.05 -9.93 -0.65
N LYS A 13 -16.35 -10.57 -1.79
CA LYS A 13 -15.86 -11.91 -2.09
C LYS A 13 -14.32 -11.96 -2.12
N ILE A 14 -13.68 -10.96 -2.74
CA ILE A 14 -12.22 -10.85 -2.81
C ILE A 14 -11.62 -10.61 -1.42
N VAL A 15 -12.16 -9.66 -0.65
CA VAL A 15 -11.69 -9.38 0.71
C VAL A 15 -11.78 -10.64 1.59
N ASN A 16 -12.91 -11.34 1.53
CA ASN A 16 -13.11 -12.58 2.27
C ASN A 16 -12.16 -13.70 1.82
N LEU A 17 -11.83 -13.79 0.54
CA LEU A 17 -10.84 -14.74 0.04
C LEU A 17 -9.43 -14.39 0.55
N SER A 18 -9.04 -13.12 0.42
CA SER A 18 -7.73 -12.61 0.86
C SER A 18 -7.49 -12.88 2.34
N LYS A 19 -8.49 -12.65 3.18
CA LYS A 19 -8.42 -12.96 4.61
C LYS A 19 -8.33 -14.47 4.86
N ARG A 20 -9.23 -15.27 4.28
CA ARG A 20 -9.26 -16.74 4.50
C ARG A 20 -8.02 -17.47 4.01
N ARG A 21 -7.36 -16.96 2.97
CA ARG A 21 -6.17 -17.58 2.37
C ARG A 21 -4.85 -17.01 2.91
N GLY A 22 -4.88 -16.05 3.83
CA GLY A 22 -3.67 -15.50 4.42
C GLY A 22 -2.88 -14.58 3.49
N PHE A 23 -3.59 -13.76 2.71
CA PHE A 23 -2.98 -12.68 1.94
C PHE A 23 -2.87 -11.39 2.77
N VAL A 24 -3.98 -10.86 3.24
CA VAL A 24 -4.03 -9.56 3.94
C VAL A 24 -4.99 -9.65 5.12
N PHE A 25 -4.57 -9.07 6.24
CA PHE A 25 -5.35 -8.97 7.48
C PHE A 25 -5.47 -7.51 7.92
N GLN A 26 -6.55 -7.20 8.63
CA GLN A 26 -6.67 -5.91 9.30
C GLN A 26 -5.63 -5.85 10.43
N SER A 27 -4.80 -4.81 10.45
CA SER A 27 -3.81 -4.72 11.52
C SER A 27 -4.48 -4.49 12.86
N ALA A 28 -3.92 -5.09 13.91
CA ALA A 28 -4.45 -5.08 15.27
C ALA A 28 -5.93 -5.55 15.38
N GLU A 29 -6.36 -6.48 14.52
CA GLU A 29 -7.76 -6.94 14.45
C GLU A 29 -8.32 -7.37 15.82
N ILE A 30 -7.55 -8.13 16.61
CA ILE A 30 -7.97 -8.61 17.94
C ILE A 30 -8.09 -7.50 18.99
N TYR A 31 -7.59 -6.30 18.71
CA TYR A 31 -7.63 -5.12 19.56
C TYR A 31 -8.61 -4.04 19.04
N GLY A 32 -9.50 -4.40 18.11
CA GLY A 32 -10.47 -3.48 17.52
C GLY A 32 -10.07 -2.89 16.17
N GLY A 33 -8.91 -3.27 15.64
CA GLY A 33 -8.42 -2.88 14.33
C GLY A 33 -7.86 -1.46 14.30
N PHE A 34 -6.75 -1.27 13.58
CA PHE A 34 -6.18 0.05 13.33
C PHE A 34 -6.48 0.49 11.89
N ARG A 35 -7.41 1.44 11.73
CA ARG A 35 -7.91 1.86 10.41
C ARG A 35 -6.76 2.23 9.47
N SER A 36 -6.92 1.88 8.20
CA SER A 36 -5.96 2.18 7.13
C SER A 36 -4.59 1.49 7.27
N THR A 37 -4.45 0.51 8.15
CA THR A 37 -3.24 -0.32 8.26
C THR A 37 -3.56 -1.80 8.15
N TYR A 38 -2.67 -2.53 7.49
CA TYR A 38 -2.89 -3.92 7.11
C TYR A 38 -1.61 -4.73 7.21
N ASP A 39 -1.75 -5.99 7.63
CA ASP A 39 -0.66 -6.93 7.78
C ASP A 39 -0.72 -8.01 6.68
N TYR A 40 0.43 -8.29 6.04
CA TYR A 40 0.53 -9.32 5.02
C TYR A 40 0.74 -10.70 5.66
N GLY A 41 -0.12 -11.65 5.31
CA GLY A 41 -0.01 -13.04 5.75
C GLY A 41 1.04 -13.85 4.97
N PRO A 42 1.13 -15.18 5.19
CA PRO A 42 2.15 -16.04 4.58
C PRO A 42 2.15 -16.02 3.05
N LEU A 43 0.97 -16.00 2.40
CA LEU A 43 0.90 -15.88 0.94
C LEU A 43 1.05 -14.43 0.49
N GLY A 44 0.56 -13.48 1.29
CA GLY A 44 0.66 -12.06 1.00
C GLY A 44 2.10 -11.53 0.95
N VAL A 45 2.94 -11.96 1.88
CA VAL A 45 4.35 -11.53 1.93
C VAL A 45 5.13 -12.05 0.72
N LEU A 46 4.85 -13.28 0.28
CA LEU A 46 5.46 -13.86 -0.93
C LEU A 46 4.98 -13.13 -2.18
N LEU A 47 3.69 -12.82 -2.29
CA LEU A 47 3.15 -12.02 -3.38
C LEU A 47 3.80 -10.63 -3.42
N LEU A 48 3.85 -9.93 -2.28
CA LEU A 48 4.46 -8.61 -2.17
C LEU A 48 5.93 -8.63 -2.60
N ARG A 49 6.69 -9.65 -2.16
CA ARG A 49 8.09 -9.82 -2.55
C ARG A 49 8.24 -10.05 -4.05
N ASN A 50 7.45 -10.97 -4.61
CA ASN A 50 7.52 -11.27 -6.05
C ASN A 50 7.20 -10.04 -6.91
N VAL A 51 6.24 -9.21 -6.50
CA VAL A 51 5.91 -7.96 -7.20
C VAL A 51 7.06 -6.96 -7.10
N LYS A 52 7.65 -6.78 -5.92
CA LYS A 52 8.81 -5.90 -5.73
C LYS A 52 10.02 -6.35 -6.55
N ASP A 53 10.32 -7.65 -6.55
CA ASP A 53 11.46 -8.23 -7.29
C ASP A 53 11.26 -8.10 -8.80
N ALA A 54 10.04 -8.33 -9.30
CA ALA A 54 9.69 -8.14 -10.70
C ALA A 54 9.88 -6.69 -11.14
N TRP A 55 9.39 -5.73 -10.34
CA TRP A 55 9.54 -4.30 -10.61
C TRP A 55 11.01 -3.87 -10.56
N TRP A 56 11.78 -4.33 -9.57
CA TRP A 56 13.20 -3.99 -9.44
C TRP A 56 14.00 -4.49 -10.65
N ARG A 57 13.73 -5.72 -11.08
CA ARG A 57 14.34 -6.27 -12.29
C ARG A 57 14.00 -5.41 -13.51
N SER A 58 12.73 -5.08 -13.73
CA SER A 58 12.32 -4.33 -14.93
C SER A 58 12.82 -2.88 -14.94
N MET A 59 12.82 -2.20 -13.79
CA MET A 59 13.10 -0.78 -13.70
C MET A 59 14.57 -0.47 -13.44
N VAL A 60 15.28 -1.31 -12.67
CA VAL A 60 16.65 -1.03 -12.24
C VAL A 60 17.66 -1.91 -12.96
N GLN A 61 17.43 -3.23 -13.02
CA GLN A 61 18.43 -4.16 -13.57
C GLN A 61 18.46 -4.19 -15.11
N LEU A 62 17.30 -4.02 -15.76
CA LEU A 62 17.18 -4.09 -17.23
C LEU A 62 17.32 -2.73 -17.92
N ARG A 63 17.47 -1.65 -17.15
CA ARG A 63 17.61 -0.29 -17.65
C ARG A 63 18.97 0.28 -17.31
N HIS A 64 19.55 1.05 -18.23
CA HIS A 64 20.87 1.68 -18.02
C HIS A 64 20.78 3.09 -17.44
N ASP A 65 19.57 3.65 -17.33
CA ASP A 65 19.30 5.03 -16.93
C ASP A 65 18.71 5.17 -15.51
N VAL A 66 18.63 4.08 -14.76
CA VAL A 66 18.05 4.04 -13.40
C VAL A 66 19.06 3.41 -12.44
N VAL A 67 19.26 4.05 -11.29
CA VAL A 67 20.18 3.58 -10.23
C VAL A 67 19.38 3.24 -8.99
N GLY A 68 19.67 2.08 -8.39
CA GLY A 68 19.07 1.66 -7.13
C GLY A 68 19.62 2.43 -5.94
N LEU A 69 18.75 2.84 -5.02
CA LEU A 69 19.10 3.54 -3.78
C LEU A 69 18.17 3.08 -2.66
N ASP A 70 18.71 2.94 -1.46
CA ASP A 70 17.95 2.65 -0.23
C ASP A 70 18.22 3.74 0.80
N ALA A 71 17.17 4.39 1.29
CA ALA A 71 17.25 5.58 2.13
C ALA A 71 16.62 5.32 3.51
N SER A 72 17.03 6.09 4.52
CA SER A 72 16.43 6.01 5.84
C SER A 72 14.97 6.49 5.83
N VAL A 73 14.12 5.82 6.62
CA VAL A 73 12.71 6.22 6.81
C VAL A 73 12.58 7.54 7.57
N LEU A 74 13.45 7.76 8.55
CA LEU A 74 13.49 8.99 9.33
C LEU A 74 14.44 10.00 8.66
N SER A 75 13.96 11.23 8.50
CA SER A 75 14.69 12.34 7.87
C SER A 75 14.55 13.62 8.69
N PRO A 76 15.58 14.49 8.74
CA PRO A 76 15.51 15.78 9.44
C PRO A 76 14.40 16.70 8.93
N PRO A 77 13.74 17.51 9.79
CA PRO A 77 12.66 18.43 9.41
C PRO A 77 12.99 19.37 8.25
N GLN A 78 14.25 19.79 8.13
CA GLN A 78 14.71 20.70 7.09
C GLN A 78 14.51 20.13 5.67
N VAL A 79 14.61 18.80 5.50
CA VAL A 79 14.37 18.13 4.22
C VAL A 79 12.90 18.25 3.79
N TRP A 80 11.99 18.05 4.74
CA TRP A 80 10.55 18.16 4.51
C TRP A 80 10.13 19.60 4.27
N GLN A 81 10.80 20.57 4.91
CA GLN A 81 10.58 21.99 4.65
C GLN A 81 11.04 22.39 3.24
N ALA A 82 12.28 22.03 2.87
CA ALA A 82 12.85 22.38 1.58
C ALA A 82 12.10 21.76 0.39
N SER A 83 11.53 20.56 0.58
CA SER A 83 10.68 19.90 -0.43
C SER A 83 9.24 20.40 -0.44
N GLY A 84 8.86 21.34 0.44
CA GLY A 84 7.52 21.91 0.52
C GLY A 84 6.47 21.01 1.20
N HIS A 85 6.88 19.86 1.77
CA HIS A 85 5.94 18.93 2.38
C HIS A 85 5.16 19.55 3.55
N LEU A 86 5.83 20.41 4.33
CA LEU A 86 5.21 21.07 5.49
C LEU A 86 4.10 22.07 5.12
N ALA A 87 4.11 22.61 3.90
CA ALA A 87 3.13 23.61 3.47
C ALA A 87 1.98 23.00 2.65
N ASN A 88 2.23 21.90 1.93
CA ASN A 88 1.31 21.41 0.90
C ASN A 88 0.55 20.13 1.29
N PHE A 89 1.06 19.31 2.21
CA PHE A 89 0.35 18.09 2.65
C PHE A 89 -0.54 18.36 3.86
N SER A 90 -1.52 19.25 3.68
CA SER A 90 -2.56 19.52 4.67
C SER A 90 -3.93 19.35 4.02
N ASP A 91 -4.65 18.30 4.41
CA ASP A 91 -6.05 18.09 4.04
C ASP A 91 -6.93 18.78 5.10
N PRO A 92 -7.70 19.84 4.76
CA PRO A 92 -8.53 20.54 5.73
C PRO A 92 -9.57 19.61 6.34
N LEU A 93 -9.46 19.35 7.65
CA LEU A 93 -10.43 18.56 8.39
C LEU A 93 -11.62 19.45 8.76
N VAL A 94 -12.82 19.07 8.32
CA VAL A 94 -14.08 19.62 8.82
C VAL A 94 -14.70 18.57 9.72
N ASP A 95 -14.87 18.90 11.00
CA ASP A 95 -15.53 18.03 11.97
C ASP A 95 -16.91 18.59 12.32
N CYS A 96 -17.91 17.71 12.41
CA CYS A 96 -19.28 18.09 12.74
C CYS A 96 -19.45 18.06 14.26
N THR A 97 -19.82 19.19 14.86
CA THR A 97 -20.32 19.26 16.26
C THR A 97 -21.65 18.57 16.45
#